data_AF-A0A8K0NX11-F1
#
_entry.id   AF-A0A8K0NX11-F1
#
_cell.length_a   1.000
_cell.length_b   1.000
_cell.length_c   1.000
_cell.angle_alpha   90.00
_cell.angle_beta   90.00
_cell.angle_gamma   90.00
#
_symmetry.space_group_name_H-M   'P 1'
#
loop_
_entity.id
_entity.type
_entity.pdbx_description
1 polymer ?
#
loop_
_entity_poly.entity_id
_entity_poly.type
_entity_poly.pdbx_seq_one_letter_code
_entity_poly.pdbx_strand_id
1 'polypeptide(L)'
;MSSAGATPRKLKKMDGSAEGEEGRDYDAETQKALEEIDSCQNEIDALNERASEEILKVEQKYNKLRKPYFEKRNDIIKRIPNFWVTAFVNHPQIMAILEDEEEDCLHFLSKLEVEEFDDIKSGYRINFHFEDNPYFENNVLTKEFHLGSTGNPASQSTPIRWKEGHDLTKKPKDRNASKGRKRAVEQKTFFSWFTDHGDPSADDIAEGI
;
A
#
# COMPACT_ATOMS: atom_id res chain seq x y z
N MET A 1 -14.70 -8.07 8.73
CA MET A 1 -15.79 -8.24 7.75
C MET A 1 -15.60 -7.17 6.71
N SER A 2 -14.97 -7.53 5.59
CA SER A 2 -14.54 -6.60 4.55
C SER A 2 -15.75 -6.03 3.80
N SER A 3 -15.92 -4.71 3.80
CA SER A 3 -16.80 -4.06 2.82
C SER A 3 -15.94 -3.72 1.60
N ALA A 4 -16.12 -4.51 0.55
CA ALA A 4 -15.55 -4.21 -0.76
C ALA A 4 -16.11 -2.86 -1.25
N GLY A 5 -15.22 -1.89 -1.45
CA GLY A 5 -15.55 -0.61 -2.07
C GLY A 5 -16.10 -0.85 -3.48
N ALA A 6 -17.26 -0.27 -3.75
CA ALA A 6 -17.85 -0.29 -5.09
C ALA A 6 -16.96 0.54 -6.03
N THR A 7 -16.39 -0.11 -7.04
CA THR A 7 -15.64 0.54 -8.11
C THR A 7 -16.59 1.39 -8.97
N PRO A 8 -16.17 2.59 -9.43
CA PRO A 8 -17.01 3.39 -10.31
C PRO A 8 -17.13 2.68 -11.67
N ARG A 9 -18.36 2.29 -12.04
CA ARG A 9 -18.66 1.77 -13.38
C ARG A 9 -18.40 2.86 -14.41
N LYS A 10 -17.30 2.73 -15.15
CA LYS A 10 -17.10 3.46 -16.42
C LYS A 10 -18.28 3.16 -17.34
N LEU A 11 -19.09 4.17 -17.64
CA LEU A 11 -20.09 4.09 -18.70
C LEU A 11 -19.38 3.76 -20.02
N LYS A 12 -19.74 2.61 -20.59
CA LYS A 12 -19.32 2.19 -21.92
C LYS A 12 -19.95 3.16 -22.93
N LYS A 13 -19.11 3.98 -23.55
CA LYS A 13 -19.48 4.83 -24.69
C LYS A 13 -19.93 3.89 -25.83
N MET A 14 -21.22 3.89 -26.12
CA MET A 14 -21.79 3.13 -27.22
C MET A 14 -21.67 3.98 -28.47
N ASP A 15 -20.76 3.59 -29.37
CA ASP A 15 -20.61 4.19 -30.68
C ASP A 15 -21.80 3.77 -31.56
N GLY A 16 -22.50 4.76 -32.07
CA GLY A 16 -23.70 4.64 -32.87
C GLY A 16 -23.88 5.95 -33.61
N SER A 17 -23.15 6.10 -34.71
CA SER A 17 -23.31 7.20 -35.65
C SER A 17 -24.67 7.08 -36.36
N ALA A 18 -25.61 7.97 -36.05
CA ALA A 18 -26.67 8.40 -36.95
C ALA A 18 -27.29 9.71 -36.43
N GLU A 19 -27.56 10.59 -37.38
CA GLU A 19 -27.98 11.99 -37.27
C GLU A 19 -29.30 12.17 -36.50
N GLY A 20 -29.40 13.26 -35.73
CA GLY A 20 -30.64 13.70 -35.08
C GLY A 20 -30.39 14.40 -33.75
N GLU A 21 -30.26 15.72 -33.78
CA GLU A 21 -30.46 16.57 -32.60
C GLU A 21 -31.93 16.45 -32.14
N GLU A 22 -32.22 15.53 -31.23
CA GLU A 22 -33.43 15.57 -30.41
C GLU A 22 -33.00 15.73 -28.95
N GLY A 23 -33.00 16.98 -28.49
CA GLY A 23 -32.91 17.28 -27.07
C GLY A 23 -34.03 16.56 -26.35
N ARG A 24 -33.69 15.55 -25.54
CA ARG A 24 -34.67 14.91 -24.66
C ARG A 24 -34.97 15.86 -23.52
N ASP A 25 -35.89 16.79 -23.76
CA ASP A 25 -36.62 17.45 -22.70
C ASP A 25 -37.43 16.35 -22.01
N TYR A 26 -36.98 15.94 -20.82
CA TYR A 26 -37.77 15.07 -19.95
C TYR A 26 -39.10 15.79 -19.65
N ASP A 27 -40.20 15.05 -19.51
CA ASP A 27 -41.45 15.67 -19.07
C ASP A 27 -41.27 16.31 -17.67
N ALA A 28 -42.12 17.29 -17.35
CA ALA A 28 -41.98 18.10 -16.14
C ALA A 28 -42.02 17.26 -14.85
N GLU A 29 -42.71 16.12 -14.87
CA GLU A 29 -42.77 15.20 -13.73
C GLU A 29 -41.45 14.46 -13.55
N THR A 30 -40.86 13.97 -14.65
CA THR A 30 -39.54 13.34 -14.67
C THR A 30 -38.45 14.31 -14.26
N GLN A 31 -38.48 15.56 -14.75
CA GLN A 31 -37.51 16.59 -14.36
C GLN A 31 -37.58 16.90 -12.85
N LYS A 32 -38.80 17.03 -12.31
CA LYS A 32 -39.01 17.22 -10.86
C LYS A 32 -38.50 16.04 -10.05
N ALA A 33 -38.74 14.80 -10.51
CA ALA A 33 -38.23 13.61 -9.83
C ALA A 33 -36.69 13.54 -9.83
N LEU A 34 -36.04 13.95 -10.92
CA LEU A 34 -34.57 14.03 -10.98
C LEU A 34 -34.00 15.06 -9.98
N GLU A 35 -34.64 16.22 -9.86
CA GLU A 35 -34.26 17.25 -8.86
C GLU A 35 -34.45 16.76 -7.42
N GLU A 36 -35.55 16.05 -7.14
CA GLU A 36 -35.79 15.43 -5.84
C GLU A 36 -34.74 14.35 -5.52
N ILE A 37 -34.35 13.55 -6.51
CA ILE A 37 -33.28 12.54 -6.37
C ILE A 37 -31.94 13.20 -6.09
N ASP A 38 -31.59 14.28 -6.81
CA ASP A 38 -30.34 15.02 -6.59
C ASP A 38 -30.29 15.62 -5.17
N SER A 39 -31.39 16.21 -4.72
CA SER A 39 -31.52 16.69 -3.33
C SER A 39 -31.30 15.56 -2.31
N CYS A 40 -31.92 14.39 -2.53
CA CYS A 40 -31.72 13.23 -1.66
C CYS A 40 -30.26 12.74 -1.69
N GLN A 41 -29.61 12.73 -2.85
CA GLN A 41 -28.22 12.31 -2.98
C GLN A 41 -27.28 13.25 -2.21
N ASN A 42 -27.51 14.57 -2.29
CA ASN A 42 -26.77 15.56 -1.51
C ASN A 42 -26.91 15.34 0.00
N GLU A 43 -28.11 14.96 0.49
CA GLU A 43 -28.32 14.61 1.90
C GLU A 43 -27.58 13.33 2.31
N ILE A 44 -27.56 12.30 1.45
CA ILE A 44 -26.81 11.06 1.65
C ILE A 44 -25.31 11.36 1.74
N ASP A 45 -24.78 12.17 0.83
CA ASP A 45 -23.36 12.53 0.80
C ASP A 45 -22.97 13.33 2.06
N ALA A 46 -23.81 14.25 2.51
CA ALA A 46 -23.62 14.98 3.77
C ALA A 46 -23.69 14.06 5.01
N LEU A 47 -24.45 12.96 4.96
CA LEU A 47 -24.46 11.95 6.02
C LEU A 47 -23.18 11.10 6.00
N ASN A 48 -22.72 10.70 4.80
CA ASN A 48 -21.49 9.93 4.62
C ASN A 48 -20.25 10.70 5.08
N GLU A 49 -20.19 12.02 4.83
CA GLU A 49 -19.08 12.85 5.32
C GLU A 49 -19.06 12.88 6.85
N ARG A 50 -20.21 13.11 7.49
CA ARG A 50 -20.33 13.07 8.96
C ARG A 50 -19.91 11.72 9.55
N ALA A 51 -20.36 10.62 8.95
CA ALA A 51 -19.94 9.28 9.37
C ALA A 51 -18.42 9.10 9.23
N SER A 52 -17.84 9.58 8.14
CA SER A 52 -16.41 9.49 7.88
C SER A 52 -15.58 10.32 8.89
N GLU A 53 -16.07 11.49 9.30
CA GLU A 53 -15.45 12.30 10.36
C GLU A 53 -15.52 11.61 11.73
N GLU A 54 -16.63 10.97 12.06
CA GLU A 54 -16.79 10.23 13.32
C GLU A 54 -15.86 9.02 13.38
N ILE A 55 -15.76 8.25 12.29
CA ILE A 55 -14.82 7.13 12.17
C ILE A 55 -13.39 7.63 12.38
N LEU A 56 -12.98 8.71 11.71
CA LEU A 56 -11.65 9.28 11.83
C LEU A 56 -11.32 9.66 13.28
N LYS A 57 -12.26 10.29 14.00
CA LYS A 57 -12.09 10.65 15.42
C LYS A 57 -11.91 9.41 16.31
N VAL A 58 -12.66 8.35 16.05
CA VAL A 58 -12.56 7.08 16.77
C VAL A 58 -11.19 6.44 16.53
N GLU A 59 -10.77 6.35 15.27
CA GLU A 59 -9.48 5.75 14.90
C GLU A 59 -8.31 6.53 15.51
N GLN A 60 -8.28 7.87 15.40
CA GLN A 60 -7.26 8.71 16.02
C GLN A 60 -7.16 8.50 17.54
N LYS A 61 -8.30 8.36 18.23
CA LYS A 61 -8.33 8.06 19.66
C LYS A 61 -7.69 6.70 19.94
N TYR A 62 -8.08 5.65 19.22
CA TYR A 62 -7.56 4.32 19.46
C TYR A 62 -6.11 4.14 18.98
N ASN A 63 -5.63 4.90 18.01
CA ASN A 63 -4.20 4.94 17.64
C ASN A 63 -3.34 5.40 18.81
N LYS A 64 -3.73 6.50 19.45
CA LYS A 64 -3.05 7.03 20.64
C LYS A 64 -3.08 6.03 21.79
N LEU A 65 -4.19 5.32 21.98
CA LEU A 65 -4.31 4.29 23.01
C LEU A 65 -3.51 3.02 22.69
N ARG A 66 -3.39 2.63 21.42
CA ARG A 66 -2.61 1.45 20.97
C ARG A 66 -1.10 1.68 21.04
N LYS A 67 -0.64 2.90 20.76
CA LYS A 67 0.79 3.27 20.71
C LYS A 67 1.64 2.77 21.91
N PRO A 68 1.27 3.00 23.18
CA PRO A 68 2.07 2.52 24.31
C PRO A 68 2.15 0.99 24.38
N TYR A 69 1.14 0.27 23.89
CA TYR A 69 1.18 -1.19 23.83
C TYR A 69 2.08 -1.69 22.70
N PHE A 70 2.12 -1.00 21.55
CA PHE A 70 3.07 -1.31 20.49
C PHE A 70 4.51 -1.05 20.93
N GLU A 71 4.78 0.07 21.61
CA GLU A 71 6.10 0.36 22.18
C GLU A 71 6.51 -0.70 23.20
N LYS A 72 5.61 -1.05 24.13
CA LYS A 72 5.85 -2.13 25.10
C LYS A 72 6.11 -3.48 24.42
N ARG A 73 5.36 -3.81 23.37
CA ARG A 73 5.57 -5.04 22.58
C ARG A 73 6.93 -5.03 21.91
N ASN A 74 7.33 -3.89 21.32
CA ASN A 74 8.63 -3.72 20.68
C ASN A 74 9.78 -3.95 21.68
N ASP A 75 9.67 -3.44 22.91
CA ASP A 75 10.69 -3.66 23.95
C ASP A 75 10.77 -5.12 24.44
N ILE A 76 9.67 -5.86 24.37
CA ILE A 76 9.66 -7.31 24.65
C ILE A 76 10.30 -8.07 23.48
N ILE A 77 9.95 -7.73 22.24
CA ILE A 77 10.48 -8.37 21.02
C ILE A 77 12.01 -8.26 20.95
N LYS A 78 12.59 -7.12 21.34
CA LYS A 78 14.06 -6.93 21.39
C LYS A 78 14.80 -8.00 22.21
N ARG A 79 14.13 -8.71 23.11
CA ARG A 79 14.72 -9.77 23.94
C ARG A 79 14.71 -11.15 23.26
N ILE A 80 14.07 -11.26 22.09
CA ILE A 80 13.92 -12.49 21.33
C ILE A 80 14.82 -12.38 20.08
N PRO A 81 15.97 -13.08 20.04
CA PRO A 81 16.83 -13.08 18.87
C PRO A 81 16.09 -13.57 17.63
N ASN A 82 16.42 -13.01 16.47
CA ASN A 82 15.89 -13.41 15.16
C ASN A 82 14.35 -13.36 15.04
N PHE A 83 13.66 -12.60 15.90
CA PHE A 83 12.19 -12.58 15.91
C PHE A 83 11.59 -12.19 14.56
N TRP A 84 12.06 -11.09 13.95
CA TRP A 84 11.45 -10.57 12.72
C TRP A 84 11.74 -11.44 11.49
N VAL A 85 12.99 -11.87 11.30
CA VAL A 85 13.31 -12.83 10.22
C VAL A 85 12.49 -14.12 10.38
N THR A 86 12.38 -14.65 11.60
CA THR A 86 11.53 -15.83 11.89
C THR A 86 10.06 -15.55 11.55
N ALA A 87 9.55 -14.36 11.87
CA ALA A 87 8.17 -13.99 11.53
C ALA A 87 7.97 -13.92 10.01
N PHE A 88 8.92 -13.34 9.26
CA PHE A 88 8.83 -13.15 7.82
C PHE A 88 8.96 -14.45 7.02
N VAL A 89 9.87 -15.37 7.40
CA VAL A 89 9.99 -16.67 6.74
C VAL A 89 8.76 -17.56 6.95
N ASN A 90 8.00 -17.32 8.03
CA ASN A 90 6.73 -18.00 8.28
C ASN A 90 5.52 -17.25 7.69
N HIS A 91 5.71 -16.07 7.10
CA HIS A 91 4.65 -15.27 6.52
C HIS A 91 4.45 -15.62 5.03
N PRO A 92 3.26 -16.12 4.60
CA PRO A 92 3.09 -16.68 3.25
C PRO A 92 3.45 -15.73 2.11
N GLN A 93 3.03 -14.47 2.19
CA GLN A 93 3.28 -13.49 1.12
C GLN A 93 4.72 -13.00 1.08
N ILE A 94 5.40 -12.93 2.23
CA ILE A 94 6.78 -12.43 2.32
C ILE A 94 7.74 -13.54 1.91
N MET A 95 7.57 -14.76 2.45
CA MET A 95 8.39 -15.92 2.09
C MET A 95 8.33 -16.22 0.58
N ALA A 96 7.20 -15.95 -0.08
CA ALA A 96 7.06 -16.16 -1.52
C ALA A 96 7.96 -15.25 -2.38
N ILE A 97 8.46 -14.15 -1.81
CA ILE A 97 9.32 -13.17 -2.49
C ILE A 97 10.68 -13.02 -1.82
N LEU A 98 11.00 -13.83 -0.81
CA LEU A 98 12.24 -13.73 -0.05
C LEU A 98 13.31 -14.66 -0.64
N GLU A 99 14.45 -14.10 -1.03
CA GLU A 99 15.62 -14.86 -1.49
C GLU A 99 16.61 -15.09 -0.34
N ASP A 100 17.47 -16.11 -0.45
CA ASP A 100 18.40 -16.53 0.62
C ASP A 100 19.28 -15.38 1.17
N GLU A 101 19.88 -14.57 0.29
CA GLU A 101 20.72 -13.42 0.70
C GLU A 101 19.90 -12.29 1.36
N GLU A 102 18.61 -12.18 1.02
CA GLU A 102 17.72 -11.20 1.62
C GLU A 102 17.27 -11.66 3.02
N GLU A 103 17.08 -12.97 3.23
CA GLU A 103 16.87 -13.57 4.55
C GLU A 103 18.07 -13.28 5.47
N ASP A 104 19.29 -13.49 4.98
CA ASP A 104 20.53 -13.14 5.70
C ASP A 104 20.55 -11.66 6.12
N CYS A 105 20.10 -10.76 5.25
CA CYS A 105 19.98 -9.34 5.56
C CYS A 105 18.88 -9.05 6.61
N LEU A 106 17.78 -9.80 6.61
CA LEU A 106 16.68 -9.62 7.57
C LEU A 106 17.06 -10.04 8.99
N HIS A 107 18.15 -10.78 9.21
CA HIS A 107 18.68 -11.00 10.56
C HIS A 107 19.05 -9.69 11.28
N PHE A 108 19.35 -8.63 10.53
CA PHE A 108 19.65 -7.30 11.08
C PHE A 108 18.40 -6.44 11.31
N LEU A 109 17.19 -6.94 10.98
CA LEU A 109 15.93 -6.23 11.24
C LEU A 109 15.59 -6.29 12.74
N SER A 110 15.72 -5.15 13.41
CA SER A 110 15.51 -5.03 14.86
C SER A 110 14.06 -4.69 15.23
N LYS A 111 13.34 -3.98 14.35
CA LYS A 111 12.02 -3.43 14.65
C LYS A 111 11.25 -3.17 13.36
N LEU A 112 9.96 -3.50 13.40
CA LEU A 112 8.98 -3.17 12.37
C LEU A 112 7.89 -2.30 12.99
N GLU A 113 7.57 -1.18 12.34
CA GLU A 113 6.50 -0.28 12.74
C GLU A 113 5.60 0.04 11.58
N VAL A 114 4.29 -0.06 11.81
CA VAL A 114 3.27 0.44 10.91
C VAL A 114 2.67 1.69 11.56
N GLU A 115 2.75 2.81 10.86
CA GLU A 115 2.24 4.10 11.32
C GLU A 115 1.24 4.64 10.31
N GLU A 116 0.01 4.89 10.76
CA GLU A 116 -0.99 5.61 10.00
C GLU A 116 -0.64 7.12 9.98
N PHE A 117 -0.97 7.83 8.90
CA PHE A 117 -0.83 9.29 8.87
C PHE A 117 -1.85 9.98 9.79
N ASP A 118 -1.61 11.24 10.15
CA ASP A 118 -2.52 12.01 11.01
C ASP A 118 -3.93 12.12 10.40
N ASP A 119 -3.98 12.26 9.07
CA ASP A 119 -5.17 11.97 8.28
C ASP A 119 -5.12 10.52 7.83
N ILE A 120 -5.81 9.64 8.57
CA ILE A 120 -5.78 8.18 8.35
C ILE A 120 -6.31 7.82 6.95
N LYS A 121 -7.21 8.64 6.40
CA LYS A 121 -7.70 8.51 5.02
C LYS A 121 -6.60 8.68 3.97
N SER A 122 -5.51 9.37 4.33
CA SER A 122 -4.37 9.59 3.43
C SER A 122 -3.48 8.35 3.31
N GLY A 123 -3.52 7.40 4.24
CA GLY A 123 -2.77 6.12 4.17
C GLY A 123 -1.82 5.87 5.34
N TYR A 124 -0.75 5.13 5.10
CA TYR A 124 0.15 4.61 6.15
C TYR A 124 1.59 4.44 5.65
N ARG A 125 2.52 4.24 6.59
CA ARG A 125 3.90 3.86 6.29
C ARG A 125 4.34 2.66 7.10
N ILE A 126 5.20 1.85 6.50
CA ILE A 126 5.85 0.69 7.11
C ILE A 126 7.34 1.02 7.24
N ASN A 127 7.82 1.08 8.48
CA ASN A 127 9.20 1.37 8.83
C ASN A 127 9.92 0.08 9.27
N PHE A 128 10.97 -0.29 8.54
CA PHE A 128 11.86 -1.39 8.83
C PHE A 128 13.16 -0.83 9.41
N HIS A 129 13.41 -1.06 10.70
CA HIS A 129 14.60 -0.55 11.39
C HIS A 129 15.69 -1.62 11.45
N PHE A 130 16.82 -1.33 10.84
CA PHE A 130 17.97 -2.22 10.77
C PHE A 130 19.06 -1.77 11.75
N GLU A 131 19.76 -2.75 12.33
CA GLU A 131 21.05 -2.52 12.95
C GLU A 131 22.14 -2.32 11.89
N ASP A 132 23.35 -1.95 12.33
CA ASP A 132 24.52 -1.89 11.45
C ASP A 132 24.72 -3.25 10.76
N ASN A 133 24.71 -3.25 9.44
CA ASN A 133 24.72 -4.45 8.62
C ASN A 133 25.67 -4.31 7.41
N PRO A 134 26.10 -5.41 6.77
CA PRO A 134 27.06 -5.34 5.66
C PRO A 134 26.44 -4.90 4.33
N TYR A 135 25.11 -4.79 4.22
CA TYR A 135 24.42 -4.63 2.93
C TYR A 135 24.19 -3.19 2.53
N PHE A 136 23.74 -2.33 3.44
CA PHE A 136 23.41 -0.93 3.16
C PHE A 136 23.69 -0.01 4.36
N GLU A 137 23.63 1.31 4.13
CA GLU A 137 23.87 2.35 5.14
C GLU A 137 22.60 2.88 5.81
N ASN A 138 21.41 2.44 5.37
CA ASN A 138 20.15 2.87 5.95
C ASN A 138 19.94 2.21 7.32
N ASN A 139 19.63 3.00 8.35
CA ASN A 139 19.14 2.47 9.63
C ASN A 139 17.64 2.21 9.59
N VAL A 140 16.92 2.91 8.70
CA VAL A 140 15.48 2.73 8.49
C VAL A 140 15.21 2.71 6.99
N LEU A 141 14.47 1.69 6.56
CA LEU A 141 13.83 1.65 5.25
C LEU A 141 12.34 1.85 5.46
N THR A 142 11.77 2.87 4.82
CA THR A 142 10.35 3.16 4.89
C THR A 142 9.69 2.91 3.53
N LYS A 143 8.56 2.21 3.50
CA LYS A 143 7.62 2.19 2.37
C LYS A 143 6.32 2.85 2.80
N GLU A 144 5.89 3.85 2.06
CA GLU A 144 4.69 4.65 2.35
C GLU A 144 3.64 4.43 1.26
N PHE A 145 2.38 4.38 1.69
CA PHE A 145 1.20 4.22 0.87
C PHE A 145 0.30 5.42 1.09
N HIS A 146 0.13 6.22 0.04
CA HIS A 146 -0.74 7.39 0.01
C HIS A 146 -2.01 6.99 -0.75
N LEU A 147 -3.06 6.58 -0.03
CA LEU A 147 -4.27 5.96 -0.58
C LEU A 147 -5.43 6.96 -0.76
N GLY A 148 -5.11 8.25 -0.68
CA GLY A 148 -6.02 9.35 -0.35
C GLY A 148 -7.38 9.41 -1.05
N SER A 149 -8.27 10.22 -0.46
CA SER A 149 -9.61 10.53 -0.96
C SER A 149 -9.66 11.58 -2.08
N THR A 150 -8.57 12.31 -2.34
CA THR A 150 -8.52 13.47 -3.26
C THR A 150 -7.53 13.32 -4.44
N GLY A 151 -6.93 12.15 -4.61
CA GLY A 151 -5.91 11.92 -5.65
C GLY A 151 -5.78 10.45 -6.02
N ASN A 152 -4.95 10.16 -7.02
CA ASN A 152 -4.65 8.77 -7.37
C ASN A 152 -3.76 8.15 -6.27
N PRO A 153 -4.04 6.91 -5.83
CA PRO A 153 -3.17 6.19 -4.91
C PRO A 153 -1.72 6.17 -5.41
N ALA A 154 -0.78 6.48 -4.53
CA ALA A 154 0.66 6.46 -4.82
C ALA A 154 1.43 5.75 -3.70
N SER A 155 2.56 5.13 -4.04
CA SER A 155 3.50 4.64 -3.04
C SER A 155 4.88 5.24 -3.25
N GLN A 156 5.63 5.38 -2.16
CA GLN A 156 7.01 5.86 -2.18
C GLN A 156 7.84 5.10 -1.18
N SER A 157 9.14 4.99 -1.44
CA SER A 157 10.05 4.29 -0.55
C SER A 157 11.32 5.08 -0.31
N THR A 158 11.97 4.80 0.81
CA THR A 158 13.34 5.23 1.06
C THR A 158 14.27 4.58 0.03
N PRO A 159 15.07 5.36 -0.73
CA PRO A 159 16.10 4.78 -1.58
C PRO A 159 17.14 4.03 -0.74
N ILE A 160 17.42 2.78 -1.13
CA ILE A 160 18.39 1.95 -0.42
C ILE A 160 19.80 2.35 -0.84
N ARG A 161 20.64 2.73 0.13
CA ARG A 161 22.05 3.08 -0.04
C ARG A 161 22.90 1.83 0.12
N TRP A 162 22.90 0.99 -0.91
CA TRP A 162 23.68 -0.25 -0.96
C TRP A 162 25.18 0.02 -0.79
N LYS A 163 25.84 -0.80 0.01
CA LYS A 163 27.29 -0.87 0.10
C LYS A 163 27.85 -1.54 -1.16
N GLU A 164 29.11 -1.27 -1.45
CA GLU A 164 29.76 -1.77 -2.67
C GLU A 164 29.65 -3.30 -2.77
N GLY A 165 29.08 -3.80 -3.87
CA GLY A 165 28.92 -5.23 -4.13
C GLY A 165 27.76 -5.93 -3.39
N HIS A 166 26.97 -5.20 -2.59
CA HIS A 166 25.88 -5.76 -1.78
C HIS A 166 24.48 -5.34 -2.24
N ASP A 167 24.33 -4.88 -3.48
CA ASP A 167 23.01 -4.54 -4.04
C ASP A 167 22.20 -5.80 -4.33
N LEU A 168 21.33 -6.18 -3.38
CA LEU A 168 20.52 -7.39 -3.43
C LEU A 168 19.43 -7.34 -4.51
N THR A 169 19.15 -6.16 -5.10
CA THR A 169 18.20 -6.05 -6.21
C THR A 169 18.79 -6.48 -7.55
N LYS A 170 20.13 -6.57 -7.64
CA LYS A 170 20.84 -7.00 -8.84
C LYS A 170 21.07 -8.49 -8.81
N LYS A 171 20.42 -9.24 -9.72
CA LYS A 171 20.70 -10.67 -9.88
C LYS A 171 22.19 -10.89 -10.22
N PRO A 172 22.85 -11.96 -9.73
CA PRO A 172 24.25 -12.27 -10.06
C PRO A 172 24.54 -12.63 -11.54
N LYS A 173 23.62 -12.36 -12.47
CA LYS A 173 23.68 -12.79 -13.88
C LYS A 173 24.56 -11.94 -14.80
N ASP A 174 25.18 -10.86 -14.33
CA ASP A 174 26.08 -10.06 -15.16
C ASP A 174 27.55 -10.51 -15.16
N ARG A 175 27.92 -11.56 -14.42
CA ARG A 175 29.28 -12.14 -14.53
C ARG A 175 29.43 -13.17 -15.65
N ASN A 176 28.36 -13.60 -16.32
CA ASN A 176 28.43 -14.65 -17.35
C ASN A 176 27.28 -14.63 -18.38
N ALA A 177 26.95 -13.47 -18.97
CA ALA A 177 25.95 -13.37 -20.03
C ALA A 177 26.48 -13.92 -21.38
N SER A 178 26.58 -15.24 -21.50
CA SER A 178 26.61 -15.97 -22.76
C SER A 178 25.23 -16.60 -23.00
N LYS A 179 24.61 -16.23 -24.13
CA LYS A 179 23.55 -16.94 -24.85
C LYS A 179 22.18 -17.07 -24.16
N GLY A 180 21.36 -16.06 -24.43
CA GLY A 180 20.01 -16.20 -24.99
C GLY A 180 18.98 -17.06 -24.25
N ARG A 181 18.00 -16.41 -23.60
CA ARG A 181 16.58 -16.81 -23.67
C ARG A 181 15.69 -15.78 -22.98
N LYS A 182 14.53 -15.57 -23.61
CA LYS A 182 13.21 -15.10 -23.10
C LYS A 182 13.24 -14.09 -21.94
N ARG A 183 12.65 -12.90 -22.18
CA ARG A 183 12.32 -11.89 -21.16
C ARG A 183 11.95 -12.58 -19.86
N ALA A 184 12.85 -12.52 -18.88
CA ALA A 184 12.54 -12.98 -17.55
C ALA A 184 11.40 -12.08 -17.06
N VAL A 185 10.30 -12.69 -16.62
CA VAL A 185 9.40 -11.98 -15.71
C VAL A 185 10.30 -11.55 -14.56
N GLU A 186 10.42 -10.25 -14.33
CA GLU A 186 11.12 -9.73 -13.15
C GLU A 186 10.41 -10.33 -11.93
N GLN A 187 11.01 -11.37 -11.35
CA GLN A 187 10.54 -11.91 -10.09
C GLN A 187 10.74 -10.82 -9.05
N LYS A 188 9.64 -10.35 -8.49
CA LYS A 188 9.62 -9.41 -7.37
C LYS A 188 10.27 -10.10 -6.17
N THR A 189 11.34 -9.50 -5.65
CA THR A 189 12.00 -9.93 -4.41
C THR A 189 11.63 -8.97 -3.27
N PHE A 190 12.04 -9.29 -2.04
CA PHE A 190 11.73 -8.45 -0.88
C PHE A 190 12.31 -7.03 -1.02
N PHE A 191 13.58 -6.89 -1.42
CA PHE A 191 14.17 -5.57 -1.58
C PHE A 191 13.78 -4.88 -2.89
N SER A 192 13.44 -5.63 -3.94
CA SER A 192 12.91 -5.03 -5.17
C SER A 192 11.54 -4.39 -4.95
N TRP A 193 10.76 -4.87 -3.97
CA TRP A 193 9.47 -4.26 -3.59
C TRP A 193 9.60 -2.80 -3.13
N PHE A 194 10.73 -2.40 -2.54
CA PHE A 194 10.96 -0.99 -2.20
C PHE A 194 11.05 -0.10 -3.45
N THR A 195 11.40 -0.65 -4.61
CA THR A 195 11.43 0.09 -5.89
C THR A 195 10.16 -0.10 -6.73
N ASP A 196 9.28 -1.01 -6.31
CA ASP A 196 8.00 -1.27 -6.96
C ASP A 196 6.92 -0.32 -6.44
N HIS A 197 6.55 0.62 -7.30
CA HIS A 197 5.50 1.60 -7.09
C HIS A 197 4.31 1.38 -8.02
N GLY A 198 3.96 0.10 -8.28
CA GLY A 198 2.71 -0.30 -8.93
C GLY A 198 1.47 0.17 -8.15
N ASP A 199 0.30 -0.43 -8.41
CA ASP A 199 -0.95 -0.02 -7.77
C ASP A 199 -0.90 -0.21 -6.23
N PRO A 200 -0.82 0.89 -5.45
CA PRO A 200 -0.70 0.81 -3.99
C PRO A 200 -1.96 0.27 -3.31
N SER A 201 -3.10 0.31 -4.01
CA SER A 201 -4.39 -0.16 -3.50
C SER A 201 -4.54 -1.68 -3.57
N ALA A 202 -3.64 -2.35 -4.30
CA ALA A 202 -3.61 -3.79 -4.53
C ALA A 202 -2.22 -4.37 -4.23
N ASP A 203 -1.50 -3.79 -3.27
CA ASP A 203 -0.18 -4.28 -2.86
C ASP A 203 -0.34 -5.40 -1.81
N ASP A 204 -0.40 -6.64 -2.31
CA ASP A 204 -0.58 -7.84 -1.48
C ASP A 204 0.50 -8.00 -0.40
N ILE A 205 1.72 -7.50 -0.63
CA ILE A 205 2.82 -7.59 0.34
C ILE A 205 2.57 -6.62 1.50
N ALA A 206 2.13 -5.40 1.19
CA ALA A 206 1.77 -4.41 2.19
C ALA A 206 0.57 -4.85 3.03
N GLU A 207 -0.45 -5.44 2.39
CA GLU A 207 -1.65 -5.97 3.07
C GLU A 207 -1.30 -7.12 4.03
N GLY A 208 -0.25 -7.88 3.73
CA GLY A 208 0.24 -8.96 4.57
C GLY A 208 0.99 -8.54 5.84
N ILE A 209 1.47 -7.30 5.91
CA ILE A 209 2.32 -6.80 7.02
C ILE A 209 1.48 -6.15 8.12
#